data_AF-A0A7Y5LSZ5-F1
#
_entry.id   AF-A0A7Y5LSZ5-F1
#
_cell.length_a   1.000
_cell.length_b   1.000
_cell.length_c   1.000
_cell.angle_alpha   90.00
_cell.angle_beta   90.00
_cell.angle_gamma   90.00
#
_symmetry.space_group_name_H-M   'P 1'
#
loop_
_entity.id
_entity.type
_entity.pdbx_description
1 polymer ?
#
loop_
_entity_poly.entity_id
_entity_poly.type
_entity_poly.pdbx_seq_one_letter_code
_entity_poly.pdbx_strand_id
1 'polypeptide(L)' 'MNARSDCKHIRTKTAYVTEPDHHDAWRTDASATAQYWCLRTMLTSGPDGSYVAPETCQHGRSCFEDVTL' A
#
# COMPACT_ATOMS: atom_id res chain seq x y z
N MET A 1 8.37 2.32 11.46
CA MET A 1 7.99 0.93 11.14
C MET A 1 8.66 0.52 9.83
N ASN A 2 9.27 -0.67 9.76
CA ASN A 2 10.08 -1.12 8.61
C ASN A 2 9.22 -1.35 7.36
N ALA A 3 9.67 -0.84 6.20
CA ALA A 3 9.00 -1.02 4.91
C ALA A 3 9.09 -2.49 4.47
N ARG A 4 7.96 -3.20 4.42
CA ARG A 4 7.87 -4.53 3.79
C ARG A 4 7.84 -4.36 2.27
N SER A 5 8.84 -4.93 1.59
CA SER A 5 8.96 -4.99 0.13
C SER A 5 7.74 -5.65 -0.54
N ASP A 6 7.07 -6.53 0.19
CA ASP A 6 5.99 -7.40 -0.30
C ASP A 6 4.71 -6.62 -0.66
N CYS A 7 4.55 -5.39 -0.19
CA CYS A 7 3.35 -4.57 -0.37
C CYS A 7 3.48 -3.50 -1.47
N LYS A 8 4.35 -3.75 -2.46
CA LYS A 8 4.72 -2.77 -3.49
C LYS A 8 3.56 -2.33 -4.41
N HIS A 9 2.43 -3.03 -4.40
CA HIS A 9 1.26 -2.72 -5.23
C HIS A 9 0.24 -1.81 -4.55
N ILE A 10 0.46 -1.41 -3.30
CA ILE A 10 -0.41 -0.44 -2.62
C ILE A 10 0.03 0.97 -3.01
N ARG A 11 -0.94 1.85 -3.24
CA ARG A 11 -0.72 3.28 -3.49
C ARG A 11 -1.70 4.11 -2.66
N THR A 12 -1.29 5.34 -2.37
CA THR A 12 -2.14 6.39 -1.82
C THR A 12 -1.84 7.70 -2.52
N LYS A 13 -2.79 8.63 -2.48
CA LYS A 13 -2.63 9.98 -3.01
C LYS A 13 -2.22 10.88 -1.85
N THR A 14 -1.00 11.40 -1.89
CA THR A 14 -0.55 12.43 -0.97
C THR A 14 -0.85 13.81 -1.57
N ALA A 15 -1.30 14.75 -0.73
CA ALA A 15 -1.50 16.14 -1.15
C ALA A 15 -0.17 16.88 -1.32
N TYR A 16 0.88 16.40 -0.65
CA TYR A 16 2.22 16.95 -0.66
C TYR A 16 3.20 15.83 -1.04
N VAL A 17 4.14 16.14 -1.92
CA VAL A 17 5.22 15.22 -2.31
C VAL A 17 6.42 15.52 -1.42
N THR A 18 6.79 14.55 -0.59
CA THR A 18 8.02 14.62 0.21
C THR A 18 9.14 14.01 -0.63
N GLU A 19 9.87 14.84 -1.36
CA GLU A 19 11.01 14.50 -2.23
C GLU A 19 10.73 13.50 -3.39
N PRO A 20 11.09 13.83 -4.65
CA PRO A 20 10.70 13.04 -5.82
C PRO A 20 11.32 11.62 -5.89
N ASP A 21 12.38 11.33 -5.13
CA ASP A 21 13.07 10.02 -5.14
C ASP A 21 12.52 9.04 -4.08
N HIS A 22 11.64 9.49 -3.19
CA HIS A 22 11.19 8.67 -2.07
C HIS A 22 9.93 7.88 -2.43
N HIS A 23 10.07 6.91 -3.33
CA HIS A 23 8.96 6.08 -3.87
C HIS A 23 8.15 5.33 -2.79
N ASP A 24 8.70 5.22 -1.57
CA ASP A 24 8.07 4.60 -0.41
C ASP A 24 7.66 5.60 0.70
N ALA A 25 7.78 6.91 0.49
CA ALA A 25 7.41 7.96 1.44
C ALA A 25 5.99 7.86 1.96
N TRP A 26 5.10 7.37 1.10
CA TRP A 26 3.70 7.14 1.44
C TRP A 26 3.50 6.15 2.59
N ARG A 27 4.52 5.33 2.93
CA ARG A 27 4.48 4.41 4.08
C ARG A 27 4.90 5.06 5.40
N THR A 28 5.61 6.18 5.37
CA THR A 28 6.17 6.84 6.55
C THR A 28 5.42 8.11 6.95
N ASP A 29 4.79 8.81 5.99
CA ASP A 29 4.12 10.10 6.21
C ASP A 29 2.61 10.05 5.88
N ALA A 30 1.97 8.90 6.11
CA ALA A 30 0.55 8.77 5.80
C ALA A 30 -0.33 9.54 6.79
N SER A 31 -1.17 10.43 6.27
CA SER A 31 -2.29 11.02 7.03
C SER A 31 -3.21 9.92 7.57
N ALA A 32 -3.80 10.13 8.76
CA ALA A 32 -4.84 9.25 9.30
C ALA A 32 -6.09 9.15 8.39
N THR A 33 -6.25 10.09 7.46
CA THR A 33 -7.33 10.10 6.45
C THR A 33 -6.87 9.62 5.07
N ALA A 34 -5.66 9.08 4.95
CA ALA A 34 -5.15 8.57 3.70
C ALA A 34 -6.04 7.44 3.17
N GLN A 35 -6.41 7.53 1.89
CA GLN A 35 -7.07 6.43 1.17
C GLN A 35 -6.04 5.65 0.38
N TYR A 36 -6.14 4.33 0.43
CA TYR A 36 -5.24 3.44 -0.30
C TYR A 36 -6.01 2.63 -1.33
N TRP A 37 -5.30 2.24 -2.39
CA TRP A 37 -5.80 1.31 -3.40
C TRP A 37 -4.73 0.33 -3.84
N CYS A 38 -5.20 -0.77 -4.40
CA CYS A 38 -4.37 -1.82 -4.93
C CYS A 38 -4.20 -1.66 -6.44
N LEU A 39 -2.98 -1.59 -6.94
CA LEU A 39 -2.73 -1.47 -8.38
C LEU A 39 -3.11 -2.73 -9.17
N ARG A 40 -3.23 -3.88 -8.51
CA ARG A 40 -3.60 -5.16 -9.17
C ARG A 40 -5.09 -5.27 -9.44
N THR A 41 -5.91 -4.73 -8.54
CA THR A 41 -7.38 -4.78 -8.64
C THR A 41 -7.99 -3.45 -9.03
N MET A 42 -7.24 -2.35 -8.88
CA MET A 42 -7.72 -0.97 -8.99
C MET A 42 -8.85 -0.64 -8.01
N LEU A 43 -8.93 -1.38 -6.91
CA LEU A 43 -9.95 -1.21 -5.86
C LEU A 43 -9.34 -0.77 -4.53
N THR A 44 -10.19 -0.17 -3.70
CA THR A 44 -9.89 0.23 -2.31
C THR A 44 -10.21 -0.88 -1.30
N SER A 45 -10.89 -1.94 -1.72
CA SER A 45 -11.21 -3.11 -0.90
C SER A 45 -10.81 -4.41 -1.59
N GLY A 46 -10.48 -5.42 -0.79
CA GLY A 46 -10.23 -6.77 -1.27
C GLY A 46 -11.51 -7.60 -1.39
N PRO A 47 -11.40 -8.85 -1.89
CA PRO A 47 -12.51 -9.80 -1.94
C PRO A 47 -12.99 -10.22 -0.54
N ASP A 48 -12.16 -9.99 0.47
CA ASP A 48 -12.46 -10.15 1.91
C ASP A 48 -13.35 -9.03 2.47
N GLY A 49 -13.74 -8.05 1.65
CA GLY A 49 -14.48 -6.86 2.07
C GLY A 49 -13.65 -5.88 2.92
N SER A 50 -12.38 -6.20 3.19
CA SER A 50 -11.50 -5.37 4.01
C SER A 50 -10.80 -4.31 3.17
N TYR A 51 -10.58 -3.14 3.74
CA TYR A 51 -9.85 -2.07 3.05
C TYR A 51 -8.41 -2.49 2.70
N VAL A 52 -7.92 -1.94 1.59
CA VAL A 52 -6.50 -1.96 1.26
C VAL A 52 -5.83 -0.96 2.19
N ALA A 53 -4.80 -1.39 2.92
CA ALA A 53 -3.97 -0.54 3.77
C ALA A 53 -2.62 -1.26 4.02
N PRO A 54 -1.54 -0.56 4.36
CA PRO A 54 -0.26 -1.17 4.74
C PRO A 54 -0.41 -2.24 5.82
N GLU A 55 -1.25 -1.98 6.82
CA GLU A 55 -1.43 -2.80 8.02
C GLU A 55 -2.20 -4.08 7.72
N THR A 56 -3.03 -4.08 6.67
CA THR A 56 -3.83 -5.22 6.22
C THR A 56 -3.20 -5.94 5.02
N CYS A 57 -1.99 -5.54 4.60
CA CYS A 57 -1.27 -6.18 3.51
C CYS A 57 -0.57 -7.45 4.00
N GLN A 58 -1.00 -8.59 3.47
CA GLN A 58 -0.51 -9.91 3.89
C GLN A 58 -0.68 -10.96 2.78
N HIS A 59 0.02 -12.08 2.94
CA HIS A 59 -0.09 -13.25 2.06
C HIS A 59 -1.56 -13.66 1.86
N GLY A 60 -1.92 -14.03 0.63
CA GLY A 60 -3.29 -14.34 0.23
C GLY A 60 -4.13 -13.15 -0.23
N ARG A 61 -3.68 -11.91 -0.03
CA ARG A 61 -4.32 -10.72 -0.65
C ARG A 61 -3.66 -10.39 -1.98
N SER A 62 -4.45 -9.96 -2.97
CA SER A 62 -3.95 -9.67 -4.33
C SER A 62 -2.91 -8.55 -4.43
N CYS A 63 -2.80 -7.71 -3.40
CA CYS A 63 -1.89 -6.57 -3.35
C CYS A 63 -0.56 -6.93 -2.69
N PHE A 64 -0.51 -8.08 -2.02
CA PHE A 64 0.71 -8.67 -1.51
C PHE A 64 1.38 -9.44 -2.64
N GLU A 65 2.66 -9.19 -2.85
CA GLU A 65 3.49 -9.99 -3.72
C GLU A 65 4.27 -10.98 -2.85
N ASP A 66 4.07 -12.28 -3.13
CA ASP A 66 4.93 -13.30 -2.55
C ASP A 66 6.28 -13.23 -3.26
N VAL A 67 7.24 -12.58 -2.61
CA VAL A 67 8.63 -12.59 -3.08
C VAL A 67 9.19 -13.96 -2.70
N THR A 68 8.93 -14.97 -3.53
CA THR A 68 9.58 -16.26 -3.42
C THR A 68 11.06 -16.06 -3.80
N LEU A 69 11.98 -16.25 -2.85
CA LEU A 69 13.43 -16.17 -3.03
C LEU A 69 13.95 -17.19 -4.04
#